data_AF-K1PK26-F1
#
_entry.id   AF-K1PK26-F1
#
_cell.length_a   1.000
_cell.length_b   1.000
_cell.length_c   1.000
_cell.angle_alpha   90.00
_cell.angle_beta   90.00
_cell.angle_gamma   90.00
#
_symmetry.space_group_name_H-M   'P 1'
#
loop_
_entity.id
_entity.type
_entity.pdbx_description
1 polymer ?
#
loop_
_entity_poly.entity_id
_entity_poly.type
_entity_poly.pdbx_seq_one_letter_code
_entity_poly.pdbx_strand_id
1 'polypeptide(L)'
;MAVLGKPKSVTCTCYELGHTWTPSCLRASTDVLVEVLKQALKIYGTLYTVAGILKKRDLRYFKEKLLREIAQSVLFLTTNGTLFISFFCIWRKLLGRFFYSTTGFVAAASASLTAILLERKSRYASCCRDNRWHVGAHIVDVWRYDAEI
;
A
#
# COMPACT_ATOMS: atom_id res chain seq x y z
N MET A 1 -19.88 22.81 13.59
CA MET A 1 -19.19 23.43 12.44
C MET A 1 -17.71 23.48 12.77
N ALA A 2 -16.89 22.62 12.16
CA ALA A 2 -15.45 22.68 12.38
C ALA A 2 -14.94 23.98 11.75
N VAL A 3 -14.53 24.94 12.57
CA VAL A 3 -13.86 26.16 12.10
C VAL A 3 -12.51 25.72 11.56
N LEU A 4 -12.43 25.57 10.24
CA LEU A 4 -11.18 25.29 9.54
C LEU A 4 -10.28 26.51 9.70
N GLY A 5 -9.49 26.53 10.78
CA GLY A 5 -8.48 27.57 11.00
C GLY A 5 -7.58 27.68 9.77
N LYS A 6 -7.08 28.89 9.48
CA LYS A 6 -6.19 29.17 8.35
C LYS A 6 -5.11 28.07 8.29
N PRO A 7 -4.94 27.38 7.15
CA PRO A 7 -4.03 26.26 7.07
C PRO A 7 -2.61 26.80 7.29
N LYS A 8 -2.00 26.43 8.42
CA LYS A 8 -0.62 26.82 8.72
C LYS A 8 0.29 26.14 7.70
N SER A 9 0.95 26.97 6.89
CA SER A 9 1.91 26.50 5.90
C SER A 9 3.32 26.49 6.50
N VAL A 10 4.02 25.39 6.34
CA VAL A 10 5.43 25.25 6.71
C VAL A 10 6.28 25.39 5.45
N THR A 11 7.35 26.20 5.53
CA THR A 11 8.24 26.50 4.40
C THR A 11 9.39 25.51 4.23
N CYS A 12 9.50 24.51 5.10
CA CYS A 12 10.53 23.46 5.06
C CYS A 12 10.56 22.71 3.73
N THR A 13 11.71 22.13 3.38
CA THR A 13 11.86 21.33 2.15
C THR A 13 11.34 19.90 2.31
N CYS A 14 11.04 19.20 1.20
CA CYS A 14 10.65 17.78 1.26
C CYS A 14 11.77 16.89 1.83
N TYR A 15 13.02 17.31 1.63
CA TYR A 15 14.20 16.73 2.24
C TYR A 15 14.16 16.82 3.77
N GLU A 16 13.87 17.99 4.34
CA GLU A 16 13.86 18.18 5.80
C GLU A 16 12.73 17.43 6.52
N LEU A 17 11.61 17.20 5.85
CA LEU A 17 10.41 16.62 6.47
C LEU A 17 10.19 15.14 6.17
N GLY A 18 10.48 14.69 4.95
CA GLY A 18 9.99 13.40 4.45
C GLY A 18 11.08 12.45 3.93
N HIS A 19 12.17 12.97 3.37
CA HIS A 19 13.24 12.13 2.81
C HIS A 19 14.63 12.67 3.16
N THR A 20 14.90 12.78 4.46
CA THR A 20 16.14 13.35 5.03
C THR A 20 17.42 12.59 4.65
N TRP A 21 17.31 11.38 4.09
CA TRP A 21 18.45 10.57 3.67
C TRP A 21 18.94 10.87 2.25
N THR A 22 18.15 11.56 1.41
CA THR A 22 18.57 11.90 0.04
C THR A 22 17.90 13.17 -0.48
N PRO A 23 18.62 14.11 -1.11
CA PRO A 23 18.02 15.35 -1.62
C PRO A 23 17.11 15.12 -2.84
N SER A 24 17.27 14.00 -3.54
CA SER A 24 16.52 13.67 -4.74
C SER A 24 15.25 12.86 -4.44
N CYS A 25 14.07 13.44 -4.73
CA CYS A 25 12.78 12.78 -4.45
C CYS A 25 12.62 11.45 -5.18
N LEU A 26 13.12 11.33 -6.42
CA LEU A 26 13.02 10.08 -7.18
C LEU A 26 13.82 8.96 -6.51
N ARG A 27 15.04 9.27 -6.06
CA ARG A 27 15.88 8.31 -5.35
C ARG A 27 15.28 7.93 -4.01
N ALA A 28 14.68 8.89 -3.30
CA ALA A 28 13.95 8.62 -2.06
C ALA A 28 12.83 7.59 -2.28
N SER A 29 12.02 7.78 -3.33
CA SER A 29 10.95 6.86 -3.68
C SER A 29 11.49 5.47 -4.06
N THR A 30 12.58 5.39 -4.84
CA THR A 30 13.15 4.08 -5.24
C THR A 30 13.81 3.35 -4.07
N ASP A 31 14.46 4.07 -3.16
CA ASP A 31 15.05 3.46 -1.96
C ASP A 31 13.94 2.84 -1.10
N VAL A 32 12.86 3.58 -0.87
CA VAL A 32 11.68 3.08 -0.13
C VAL A 32 11.03 1.91 -0.87
N LEU A 33 10.92 1.98 -2.20
CA LEU A 33 10.38 0.89 -3.02
C LEU A 33 11.14 -0.41 -2.79
N VAL A 34 12.47 -0.35 -2.85
CA VAL A 34 13.34 -1.52 -2.71
C VAL A 34 13.25 -2.09 -1.30
N GLU A 35 13.27 -1.25 -0.27
CA GLU A 35 13.21 -1.69 1.12
C GLU A 35 11.84 -2.28 1.48
N VAL A 36 10.75 -1.63 1.07
CA VAL A 36 9.39 -2.15 1.28
C VAL A 36 9.19 -3.46 0.51
N LEU A 37 9.70 -3.57 -0.73
CA LEU A 37 9.60 -4.79 -1.52
C LEU A 37 10.34 -5.96 -0.85
N LYS A 38 11.57 -5.73 -0.36
CA LYS A 38 12.34 -6.74 0.40
C LYS A 38 11.58 -7.20 1.64
N GLN A 39 11.04 -6.25 2.41
CA GLN A 39 10.32 -6.56 3.63
C GLN A 39 8.99 -7.28 3.36
N ALA A 40 8.26 -6.87 2.33
CA ALA A 40 7.03 -7.51 1.89
C ALA A 40 7.31 -8.97 1.46
N LEU A 41 8.32 -9.20 0.62
CA LEU A 41 8.73 -10.55 0.22
C LEU A 41 9.16 -11.39 1.42
N LYS A 42 9.80 -10.82 2.43
CA LYS A 42 10.17 -11.54 3.65
C LYS A 42 8.94 -11.98 4.45
N ILE A 43 8.00 -11.07 4.72
CA ILE A 43 6.79 -11.36 5.51
C ILE A 43 5.90 -12.38 4.79
N TYR A 44 5.55 -12.11 3.53
CA TYR A 44 4.70 -13.01 2.76
C TYR A 44 5.46 -14.30 2.45
N GLY A 45 6.74 -14.24 2.08
CA GLY A 45 7.56 -15.43 1.84
C GLY A 45 7.58 -16.39 3.02
N THR A 46 7.74 -15.90 4.25
CA THR A 46 7.73 -16.77 5.44
C THR A 46 6.35 -17.36 5.72
N LEU A 47 5.29 -16.54 5.68
CA LEU A 47 3.93 -16.99 5.94
C LEU A 47 3.51 -18.10 4.97
N TYR A 48 3.79 -17.89 3.70
CA TYR A 48 3.44 -18.84 2.67
C TYR A 48 4.32 -20.10 2.69
N THR A 49 5.59 -19.99 3.07
CA THR A 49 6.43 -21.18 3.29
C THR A 49 5.85 -22.07 4.39
N VAL A 50 5.43 -21.48 5.51
CA VAL A 50 4.79 -22.21 6.63
C VAL A 50 3.47 -22.83 6.17
N ALA A 51 2.60 -22.06 5.51
CA ALA A 51 1.33 -22.57 4.99
C ALA A 51 1.50 -23.75 4.00
N GLY A 52 2.57 -23.74 3.21
CA GLY A 52 2.91 -24.84 2.30
C GLY A 52 3.26 -26.14 3.03
N ILE A 53 4.02 -26.04 4.11
CA ILE A 53 4.42 -27.18 4.95
C ILE A 53 3.20 -27.81 5.61
N LEU A 54 2.30 -26.99 6.19
CA LEU A 54 1.10 -27.52 6.86
C LEU A 54 0.14 -28.22 5.89
N LYS A 55 0.00 -27.71 4.66
CA LYS A 55 -1.06 -28.17 3.74
C LYS A 55 -0.69 -29.39 2.90
N LYS A 56 0.56 -29.87 2.96
CA LYS A 56 1.10 -31.01 2.17
C LYS A 56 0.59 -31.05 0.71
N ARG A 57 0.45 -29.88 0.08
CA ARG A 57 -0.11 -29.76 -1.28
C ARG A 57 0.96 -29.93 -2.33
N ASP A 58 0.55 -30.41 -3.50
CA ASP A 58 1.42 -30.54 -4.67
C ASP A 58 2.08 -29.19 -5.00
N LEU A 59 3.42 -29.22 -5.16
CA LEU A 59 4.26 -28.06 -5.35
C LEU A 59 3.90 -27.26 -6.62
N ARG A 60 3.33 -27.89 -7.65
CA ARG A 60 3.00 -27.22 -8.92
C ARG A 60 1.77 -26.32 -8.76
N TYR A 61 0.71 -26.82 -8.15
CA TYR A 61 -0.50 -26.03 -7.87
C TYR A 61 -0.23 -24.92 -6.85
N PHE A 62 0.65 -25.21 -5.88
CA PHE A 62 1.08 -24.24 -4.88
C PHE A 62 1.81 -23.06 -5.53
N LYS A 63 2.80 -23.30 -6.39
CA LYS A 63 3.58 -22.22 -7.02
C LYS A 63 2.72 -21.25 -7.82
N GLU A 64 1.89 -21.72 -8.75
CA GLU A 64 1.18 -20.80 -9.65
C GLU A 64 0.13 -19.94 -8.94
N LYS A 65 -0.68 -20.55 -8.08
CA LYS A 65 -1.74 -19.82 -7.38
C LYS A 65 -1.16 -18.93 -6.27
N LEU A 66 -0.22 -19.45 -5.51
CA LEU A 66 0.34 -18.73 -4.37
C LEU A 66 1.22 -17.57 -4.79
N LEU A 67 2.05 -17.74 -5.84
CA LEU A 67 2.88 -16.64 -6.33
C LEU A 67 2.01 -15.49 -6.83
N ARG A 68 0.83 -15.78 -7.38
CA ARG A 68 -0.11 -14.75 -7.82
C ARG A 68 -0.74 -14.00 -6.65
N GLU A 69 -1.17 -14.71 -5.60
CA GLU A 69 -1.70 -14.11 -4.38
C GLU A 69 -0.60 -13.29 -3.64
N ILE A 70 0.60 -13.86 -3.49
CA ILE A 70 1.78 -13.18 -2.93
C ILE A 70 2.09 -11.91 -3.71
N ALA A 71 2.21 -12.03 -5.04
CA ALA A 71 2.54 -10.90 -5.88
C ALA A 71 1.49 -9.80 -5.74
N GLN A 72 0.20 -10.14 -5.63
CA GLN A 72 -0.86 -9.16 -5.42
C GLN A 72 -0.74 -8.45 -4.07
N SER A 73 -0.56 -9.18 -2.97
CA SER A 73 -0.39 -8.56 -1.64
C SER A 73 0.90 -7.73 -1.53
N VAL A 74 1.99 -8.24 -2.09
CA VAL A 74 3.28 -7.53 -2.17
C VAL A 74 3.13 -6.26 -3.00
N LEU A 75 2.48 -6.33 -4.17
CA LEU A 75 2.24 -5.17 -5.02
C LEU A 75 1.37 -4.14 -4.31
N PHE A 76 0.30 -4.54 -3.63
CA PHE A 76 -0.55 -3.62 -2.86
C PHE A 76 0.24 -2.89 -1.77
N LEU A 77 0.96 -3.64 -0.91
CA LEU A 77 1.73 -3.09 0.20
C LEU A 77 2.87 -2.19 -0.30
N THR A 78 3.60 -2.65 -1.31
CA THR A 78 4.73 -1.94 -1.91
C THR A 78 4.26 -0.66 -2.60
N THR A 79 3.15 -0.73 -3.34
CA THR A 79 2.56 0.43 -4.01
C THR A 79 2.09 1.46 -2.98
N ASN A 80 1.39 1.06 -1.92
CA ASN A 80 0.91 1.99 -0.91
C ASN A 80 2.07 2.70 -0.19
N GLY A 81 3.07 1.94 0.29
CA GLY A 81 4.23 2.51 0.99
C GLY A 81 5.07 3.44 0.11
N THR A 82 5.33 3.05 -1.14
CA THR A 82 6.14 3.84 -2.08
C THR A 82 5.40 5.09 -2.57
N LEU A 83 4.10 4.96 -2.85
CA LEU A 83 3.30 6.08 -3.32
C LEU A 83 3.08 7.12 -2.23
N PHE A 84 3.09 6.75 -0.95
CA PHE A 84 3.01 7.72 0.13
C PHE A 84 4.15 8.75 0.06
N ILE A 85 5.41 8.29 -0.03
CA ILE A 85 6.58 9.19 -0.16
C ILE A 85 6.55 9.96 -1.49
N SER A 86 6.11 9.30 -2.57
CA SER A 86 6.03 9.92 -3.89
C SER A 86 4.98 11.03 -3.93
N PHE A 87 3.77 10.78 -3.41
CA PHE A 87 2.70 11.77 -3.32
C PHE A 87 3.04 12.88 -2.34
N PHE A 88 3.74 12.60 -1.25
CA PHE A 88 4.28 13.62 -0.35
C PHE A 88 5.11 14.68 -1.11
N CYS A 89 5.97 14.21 -2.03
CA CYS A 89 6.79 15.09 -2.86
C CYS A 89 5.99 15.78 -3.97
N ILE A 90 5.04 15.08 -4.60
CA ILE A 90 4.19 15.62 -5.68
C ILE A 90 3.28 16.74 -5.15
N TRP A 91 2.62 16.52 -4.01
CA TRP A 91 1.76 17.52 -3.38
C TRP A 91 2.53 18.78 -2.99
N ARG A 92 3.78 18.65 -2.53
CA ARG A 92 4.67 19.80 -2.32
C ARG A 92 4.90 20.58 -3.61
N LYS A 93 5.22 19.89 -4.72
CA LYS A 93 5.48 20.55 -6.01
C LYS A 93 4.23 21.25 -6.55
N LEU A 94 3.05 20.66 -6.34
CA LEU A 94 1.78 21.22 -6.81
C LEU A 94 1.33 22.42 -5.98
N LEU A 95 1.52 22.39 -4.66
CA LEU A 95 1.05 23.44 -3.73
C LEU A 95 2.12 24.50 -3.42
N GLY A 96 3.38 24.24 -3.77
CA GLY A 96 4.54 25.09 -3.49
C GLY A 96 4.94 25.18 -2.01
N ARG A 97 4.08 24.74 -1.08
CA ARG A 97 4.28 24.76 0.37
C ARG A 97 3.68 23.51 1.02
N PHE A 98 4.11 23.20 2.23
CA PHE A 98 3.51 22.14 3.02
C PHE A 98 2.37 22.67 3.88
N PHE A 99 1.21 22.03 3.80
CA PHE A 99 0.13 22.22 4.76
C PHE A 99 0.00 20.95 5.60
N TYR A 100 -0.39 21.11 6.87
CA TYR A 100 -0.55 19.97 7.79
C TYR A 100 -1.52 18.90 7.26
N SER A 101 -2.61 19.31 6.60
CA SER A 101 -3.56 18.35 6.01
C SER A 101 -3.00 17.66 4.77
N THR A 102 -2.20 18.34 3.94
CA THR A 102 -1.71 17.76 2.68
C THR A 102 -0.47 16.89 2.86
N THR A 103 0.33 17.15 3.88
CA THR A 103 1.53 16.37 4.22
C THR A 103 1.21 14.95 4.64
N GLY A 104 0.24 14.74 5.54
CA GLY A 104 -0.14 13.41 6.01
C GLY A 104 -1.35 12.86 5.28
N PHE A 105 -2.51 13.48 5.51
CA PHE A 105 -3.80 12.91 5.14
C PHE A 105 -4.00 12.79 3.62
N VAL A 106 -3.73 13.86 2.86
CA VAL A 106 -3.95 13.84 1.41
C VAL A 106 -2.95 12.91 0.69
N ALA A 107 -1.68 12.92 1.11
CA ALA A 107 -0.67 12.01 0.59
C ALA A 107 -1.03 10.54 0.87
N ALA A 108 -1.46 10.21 2.09
CA ALA A 108 -1.87 8.85 2.45
C ALA A 108 -3.16 8.42 1.76
N ALA A 109 -4.16 9.32 1.64
CA ALA A 109 -5.41 9.04 0.95
C ALA A 109 -5.18 8.78 -0.55
N SER A 110 -4.35 9.61 -1.21
CA SER A 110 -3.99 9.40 -2.63
C SER A 110 -3.21 8.10 -2.83
N ALA A 111 -2.24 7.80 -1.97
CA ALA A 111 -1.50 6.53 -2.02
C ALA A 111 -2.41 5.31 -1.87
N SER A 112 -3.31 5.34 -0.88
CA SER A 112 -4.24 4.24 -0.60
C SER A 112 -5.25 4.07 -1.73
N LEU A 113 -5.80 5.16 -2.27
CA LEU A 113 -6.71 5.11 -3.41
C LEU A 113 -6.03 4.49 -4.64
N THR A 114 -4.81 4.91 -4.97
CA THR A 114 -4.06 4.32 -6.08
C THR A 114 -3.75 2.85 -5.84
N ALA A 115 -3.36 2.46 -4.62
CA ALA A 115 -3.11 1.07 -4.27
C ALA A 115 -4.38 0.20 -4.42
N ILE A 116 -5.53 0.68 -3.97
CA ILE A 116 -6.83 -0.01 -4.11
C ILE A 116 -7.22 -0.17 -5.58
N LEU A 117 -6.99 0.86 -6.41
CA LEU A 117 -7.23 0.78 -7.85
C LEU A 117 -6.30 -0.25 -8.51
N LEU A 118 -5.05 -0.34 -8.06
CA LEU A 118 -4.06 -1.27 -8.59
C LEU A 118 -4.34 -2.73 -8.20
N GLU A 119 -4.95 -2.94 -7.03
CA GLU A 119 -5.40 -4.25 -6.56
C GLU A 119 -6.56 -4.81 -7.41
N ARG A 120 -7.32 -3.96 -8.13
CA ARG A 120 -8.47 -4.41 -8.94
C ARG A 120 -8.17 -4.46 -10.45
N LYS A 121 -8.04 -5.68 -10.97
CA LYS A 121 -8.29 -5.96 -12.39
C LYS A 121 -8.75 -7.39 -12.71
N SER A 122 -9.70 -7.99 -11.98
CA SER A 122 -10.50 -9.11 -12.52
C SER A 122 -11.66 -9.53 -11.59
N ARG A 123 -12.71 -8.70 -11.45
CA ARG A 123 -14.04 -9.18 -11.00
C ARG A 123 -15.23 -8.53 -11.74
N TYR A 124 -15.02 -8.07 -12.97
CA TYR A 124 -16.13 -7.67 -13.85
C TYR A 124 -16.77 -8.85 -14.61
N ALA A 125 -16.60 -10.09 -14.15
CA ALA A 125 -17.29 -11.28 -14.68
C ALA A 125 -18.00 -12.12 -13.59
N SER A 126 -18.10 -11.62 -12.36
CA SER A 126 -18.79 -12.35 -11.27
C SER A 126 -19.76 -11.49 -10.46
N CYS A 127 -20.05 -10.26 -10.93
CA CYS A 127 -21.08 -9.37 -10.41
C CYS A 127 -22.52 -9.87 -10.72
N CYS A 128 -22.74 -11.19 -10.64
CA CYS A 128 -24.07 -11.80 -10.56
C CYS A 128 -24.17 -12.86 -9.45
N ARG A 129 -23.20 -12.95 -8.52
CA ARG A 129 -23.40 -13.78 -7.31
C ARG A 129 -22.55 -13.27 -6.15
N ASP A 130 -23.00 -12.20 -5.52
CA ASP A 130 -23.30 -12.16 -4.08
C ASP A 130 -23.41 -10.69 -3.64
N ASN A 131 -24.55 -10.36 -3.05
CA ASN A 131 -25.02 -9.00 -2.80
C ASN A 131 -24.53 -8.52 -1.44
N ARG A 132 -23.20 -8.46 -1.25
CA ARG A 132 -22.59 -8.06 0.02
C ARG A 132 -21.59 -6.93 -0.18
N TRP A 133 -22.12 -5.74 -0.43
CA TRP A 133 -21.37 -4.49 -0.32
C TRP A 133 -21.04 -4.20 1.14
N HIS A 134 -19.95 -4.78 1.65
CA HIS A 134 -19.24 -4.22 2.80
C HIS A 134 -17.96 -3.55 2.30
N VAL A 135 -18.09 -2.26 2.01
CA VAL A 135 -16.97 -1.32 1.87
C VAL A 135 -16.26 -1.29 3.23
N GLY A 136 -15.23 -2.12 3.38
CA GLY A 136 -14.48 -2.27 4.64
C GLY A 136 -13.99 -3.69 4.99
N ALA A 137 -14.38 -4.72 4.24
CA ALA A 137 -14.12 -6.11 4.64
C ALA A 137 -12.77 -6.71 4.18
N HIS A 138 -12.03 -6.09 3.24
CA HIS A 138 -10.84 -6.76 2.68
C HIS A 138 -9.60 -6.78 3.57
N ILE A 139 -9.49 -5.89 4.57
CA ILE A 139 -8.43 -5.95 5.59
C ILE A 139 -8.77 -6.96 6.69
N VAL A 140 -10.05 -7.16 6.98
CA VAL A 140 -10.51 -8.08 8.02
C VAL A 140 -10.59 -9.51 7.48
N ASP A 141 -10.98 -9.72 6.22
CA ASP A 141 -11.16 -11.07 5.67
C ASP A 141 -9.83 -11.82 5.44
N VAL A 142 -8.73 -11.12 5.15
CA VAL A 142 -7.39 -11.75 5.09
C VAL A 142 -6.93 -12.19 6.48
N TRP A 143 -7.21 -11.41 7.52
CA TRP A 143 -6.88 -11.77 8.91
C TRP A 143 -7.87 -12.77 9.52
N ARG A 144 -9.12 -12.81 9.05
CA ARG A 144 -10.16 -13.70 9.59
C ARG A 144 -10.02 -15.14 9.10
N TYR A 145 -9.41 -15.36 7.93
CA TYR A 145 -9.07 -16.72 7.48
C TYR A 145 -7.85 -17.34 8.17
N ASP A 146 -7.05 -16.53 8.90
CA ASP A 146 -5.87 -16.98 9.66
C ASP A 146 -6.17 -17.19 11.16
N ALA A 147 -7.37 -16.84 11.65
CA ALA A 147 -7.75 -16.95 13.06
C ALA A 147 -8.65 -18.16 13.40
N GLU A 148 -9.06 -18.95 12.39
CA GLU A 148 -9.86 -20.19 12.56
C GLU A 148 -9.06 -21.47 12.23
N ILE A 149 -7.72 -21.41 12.26
CA ILE A 149 -6.82 -22.59 12.19
C ILE A 149 -5.83 -22.54 13.35
#